data_AF-A0A9Q1GTD0-F1
#
_entry.id   AF-A0A9Q1GTD0-F1
#
_cell.length_a   1.000
_cell.length_b   1.000
_cell.length_c   1.000
_cell.angle_alpha   90.00
_cell.angle_beta   90.00
_cell.angle_gamma   90.00
#
_symmetry.space_group_name_H-M   'P 1'
#
loop_
_entity.id
_entity.type
_entity.pdbx_description
1 polymer ?
#
loop_
_entity_poly.entity_id
_entity_poly.type
_entity_poly.pdbx_seq_one_letter_code
_entity_poly.pdbx_strand_id
1 'polypeptide(L)'
;MWTSIDESISKDGKASILFPLQKCLFTFLSKSIVGADPASYSPKLAQSGSIMLDKWLALQLLPAIHINAFQPLVEIFLHSFSYPFWLVKGDYEQLTDFVAQEGTESHDAAFEVKRGELLCGYQKLAMMDPKVFYDPETFHPDRFVGEKGQELLNYLYWSNGPQTGEPSPSNKQCPGMKSVILIACLLVAHLFQRYDCLKIDSSGSMVAAEKAK
;
A
#
# COMPACT_ATOMS: atom_id res chain seq x y z
N MET A 1 -21.18 -20.63 0.84
CA MET A 1 -20.65 -21.11 -0.46
C MET A 1 -21.41 -22.36 -0.89
N TRP A 2 -21.27 -23.48 -0.19
CA TRP A 2 -21.90 -24.77 -0.56
C TRP A 2 -23.41 -24.69 -0.72
N THR A 3 -24.12 -24.04 0.19
CA THR A 3 -25.59 -23.82 0.09
C THR A 3 -26.01 -23.20 -1.24
N SER A 4 -25.33 -22.15 -1.71
CA SER A 4 -25.62 -21.52 -3.00
C SER A 4 -25.32 -22.43 -4.20
N ILE A 5 -24.32 -23.31 -4.08
CA ILE A 5 -23.98 -24.28 -5.12
C ILE A 5 -25.05 -25.37 -5.17
N ASP A 6 -25.44 -25.91 -4.02
CA ASP A 6 -26.46 -26.96 -3.90
C ASP A 6 -27.83 -26.48 -4.41
N GLU A 7 -28.20 -25.22 -4.13
CA GLU A 7 -29.41 -24.58 -4.67
C GLU A 7 -29.38 -24.48 -6.20
N SER A 8 -28.25 -24.02 -6.78
CA SER A 8 -28.10 -23.95 -8.24
C SER A 8 -28.12 -25.32 -8.91
N ILE A 9 -27.49 -26.34 -8.32
CA ILE A 9 -27.57 -27.72 -8.83
C ILE A 9 -29.00 -28.22 -8.80
N SER A 10 -29.71 -28.00 -7.69
CA SER A 10 -31.09 -28.46 -7.52
C SER A 10 -32.06 -27.81 -8.51
N LYS A 11 -31.85 -26.53 -8.81
CA LYS A 11 -32.74 -25.75 -9.68
C LYS A 11 -32.40 -25.88 -11.17
N ASP A 12 -31.12 -25.80 -11.51
CA ASP A 12 -30.65 -25.61 -12.88
C ASP A 12 -29.85 -26.83 -13.42
N GLY A 13 -29.62 -27.86 -12.59
CA GLY A 13 -28.85 -29.05 -12.93
C GLY A 13 -27.34 -28.82 -13.08
N LYS A 14 -26.87 -27.59 -12.82
CA LYS A 14 -25.47 -27.17 -12.91
C LYS A 14 -25.22 -25.95 -12.02
N ALA A 15 -23.98 -25.74 -11.58
CA ALA A 15 -23.60 -24.58 -10.79
C ALA A 15 -22.22 -24.03 -11.20
N SER A 16 -22.04 -22.72 -11.10
CA SER A 16 -20.75 -22.05 -11.23
C SER A 16 -20.08 -21.96 -9.87
N ILE A 17 -18.83 -22.44 -9.77
CA ILE A 17 -18.05 -22.34 -8.54
C ILE A 17 -17.35 -20.98 -8.40
N LEU A 18 -17.14 -20.27 -9.51
CA LEU A 18 -16.30 -19.08 -9.55
C LEU A 18 -16.83 -17.97 -8.62
N PHE A 19 -18.08 -17.54 -8.81
CA PHE A 19 -18.65 -16.45 -8.02
C PHE A 19 -18.83 -16.81 -6.53
N PRO A 20 -19.36 -18.00 -6.16
CA PRO A 20 -19.42 -18.40 -4.76
C PRO A 20 -18.05 -18.49 -4.09
N LEU A 21 -17.02 -18.95 -4.82
CA LEU A 21 -15.65 -19.03 -4.32
C LEU A 21 -15.04 -17.64 -4.12
N GLN A 22 -15.16 -16.74 -5.10
CA GLN A 22 -14.65 -15.36 -4.97
C GLN A 22 -15.28 -14.63 -3.78
N LYS A 23 -16.59 -14.77 -3.58
CA LYS A 23 -17.28 -14.21 -2.41
C LYS A 23 -16.76 -14.82 -1.11
N CYS A 24 -16.59 -16.15 -1.07
CA CYS A 24 -16.03 -16.85 0.08
C CYS A 24 -14.61 -16.36 0.41
N LEU A 25 -13.75 -16.24 -0.60
CA LEU A 25 -12.38 -15.74 -0.46
C LEU A 25 -12.36 -14.29 0.03
N PHE A 26 -13.18 -13.42 -0.54
CA PHE A 26 -13.27 -12.03 -0.10
C PHE A 26 -13.68 -11.91 1.37
N THR A 27 -14.72 -12.64 1.80
CA THR A 27 -15.13 -12.66 3.21
C THR A 27 -14.04 -13.25 4.10
N PHE A 28 -13.41 -14.36 3.70
CA PHE A 28 -12.35 -15.00 4.46
C PHE A 28 -11.14 -14.06 4.65
N LEU A 29 -10.66 -13.44 3.57
CA LEU A 29 -9.52 -12.53 3.61
C LEU A 29 -9.85 -11.26 4.38
N SER A 30 -11.07 -10.73 4.27
CA SER A 30 -11.51 -9.59 5.08
C SER A 30 -11.44 -9.92 6.58
N LYS A 31 -11.98 -11.07 6.99
CA LYS A 31 -11.90 -11.52 8.39
C LYS A 31 -10.48 -11.77 8.86
N SER A 32 -9.62 -12.30 7.98
CA SER A 32 -8.27 -12.73 8.36
C SER A 32 -7.26 -11.57 8.36
N ILE A 33 -7.40 -10.62 7.43
CA ILE A 33 -6.46 -9.50 7.24
C ILE A 33 -6.97 -8.23 7.91
N VAL A 34 -8.25 -7.88 7.71
CA VAL A 34 -8.86 -6.66 8.28
C VAL A 34 -9.33 -6.92 9.72
N GLY A 35 -9.65 -8.17 10.06
CA GLY A 35 -10.17 -8.54 11.37
C GLY A 35 -11.69 -8.41 11.49
N ALA A 36 -12.38 -8.05 10.40
CA ALA A 36 -13.81 -7.78 10.40
C ALA A 36 -14.57 -8.54 9.31
N ASP A 37 -15.84 -8.85 9.59
CA ASP A 37 -16.75 -9.40 8.60
C ASP A 37 -17.24 -8.25 7.70
N PRO A 38 -17.06 -8.28 6.36
CA PRO A 38 -17.61 -7.22 5.51
C PRO A 38 -19.14 -7.08 5.65
N ALA A 39 -19.84 -8.12 6.14
CA ALA A 39 -21.27 -8.06 6.46
C ALA A 39 -21.61 -7.22 7.69
N SER A 40 -20.68 -7.03 8.65
CA SER A 40 -20.91 -6.11 9.78
C SER A 40 -20.84 -4.65 9.34
N TYR A 41 -20.02 -4.35 8.32
CA TYR A 41 -19.86 -3.01 7.77
C TYR A 41 -20.94 -2.63 6.77
N SER A 42 -21.16 -3.45 5.73
CA SER A 42 -22.10 -3.13 4.66
C SER A 42 -22.62 -4.37 3.93
N PRO A 43 -23.96 -4.55 3.81
CA PRO A 43 -24.54 -5.64 3.02
C PRO A 43 -24.08 -5.62 1.55
N LYS A 44 -23.90 -4.42 0.98
CA LYS A 44 -23.44 -4.24 -0.40
C LYS A 44 -22.00 -4.72 -0.55
N LEU A 45 -21.14 -4.38 0.40
CA LEU A 45 -19.74 -4.82 0.40
C LEU A 45 -19.64 -6.33 0.58
N ALA A 46 -20.38 -6.91 1.52
CA ALA A 46 -20.41 -8.36 1.73
C ALA A 46 -20.89 -9.14 0.50
N GLN A 47 -21.81 -8.56 -0.28
CA GLN A 47 -22.35 -9.20 -1.48
C GLN A 47 -21.47 -8.99 -2.71
N SER A 48 -20.91 -7.78 -2.90
CA SER A 48 -20.28 -7.34 -4.15
C SER A 48 -18.80 -6.99 -4.03
N GLY A 49 -18.19 -7.11 -2.84
CA GLY A 49 -16.80 -6.66 -2.61
C GLY A 49 -15.77 -7.33 -3.50
N SER A 50 -15.91 -8.63 -3.79
CA SER A 50 -15.05 -9.31 -4.76
C SER A 50 -15.21 -8.74 -6.18
N ILE A 51 -16.44 -8.38 -6.57
CA ILE A 51 -16.74 -7.79 -7.88
C ILE A 51 -16.19 -6.35 -7.96
N MET A 52 -16.28 -5.59 -6.85
CA MET A 52 -15.70 -4.25 -6.75
C MET A 52 -14.17 -4.29 -6.96
N LEU A 53 -13.50 -5.26 -6.32
CA LEU A 53 -12.07 -5.51 -6.51
C LEU A 53 -11.75 -5.95 -7.94
N ASP A 54 -12.52 -6.89 -8.51
CA ASP A 54 -12.33 -7.36 -9.87
C ASP A 54 -12.47 -6.21 -10.88
N LYS A 55 -13.45 -5.33 -10.72
CA LYS A 55 -13.62 -4.14 -11.58
C LYS A 55 -12.42 -3.20 -11.48
N TRP A 56 -11.97 -2.90 -10.26
CA TRP A 56 -10.82 -2.04 -10.02
C TRP A 56 -9.56 -2.64 -10.66
N LEU A 57 -9.32 -3.94 -10.47
CA LEU A 57 -8.17 -4.64 -11.02
C LEU A 57 -8.27 -4.75 -12.55
N ALA A 58 -9.44 -5.08 -13.09
CA ALA A 58 -9.67 -5.17 -14.53
C ALA A 58 -9.34 -3.84 -15.21
N LEU A 59 -9.73 -2.71 -14.63
CA LEU A 59 -9.43 -1.38 -15.17
C LEU A 59 -7.92 -1.13 -15.30
N GLN A 60 -7.10 -1.70 -14.41
CA GLN A 60 -5.64 -1.59 -14.44
C GLN A 60 -4.99 -2.57 -15.41
N LEU A 61 -5.54 -3.78 -15.52
CA LEU A 61 -4.98 -4.84 -16.36
C LEU A 61 -5.41 -4.72 -17.82
N LEU A 62 -6.56 -4.10 -18.09
CA LEU A 62 -7.16 -4.02 -19.42
C LEU A 62 -6.21 -3.46 -20.49
N PRO A 63 -5.38 -2.42 -20.22
CA PRO A 63 -4.39 -1.96 -21.18
C PRO A 63 -3.19 -2.91 -21.41
N ALA A 64 -2.97 -3.89 -20.52
CA ALA A 64 -1.79 -4.76 -20.53
C ALA A 64 -2.09 -6.21 -20.94
N ILE A 65 -3.35 -6.64 -20.92
CA ILE A 65 -3.75 -7.98 -21.31
C ILE A 65 -3.91 -8.08 -22.82
N HIS A 66 -3.43 -9.17 -23.41
CA HIS A 66 -3.59 -9.40 -24.85
C HIS A 66 -5.01 -9.90 -25.17
N ILE A 67 -5.79 -9.12 -25.93
CA ILE A 67 -7.16 -9.45 -26.36
C ILE A 67 -7.19 -9.74 -27.86
N ASN A 68 -7.44 -11.00 -28.22
CA ASN A 68 -7.48 -11.46 -29.62
C ASN A 68 -8.88 -11.35 -30.24
N ALA A 69 -9.47 -10.16 -30.23
CA ALA A 69 -10.78 -9.89 -30.81
C ALA A 69 -10.83 -8.46 -31.37
N PHE A 70 -11.64 -8.22 -32.42
CA PHE A 70 -11.94 -6.88 -32.96
C PHE A 70 -10.73 -5.94 -33.19
N GLN A 71 -9.62 -6.51 -33.65
CA GLN A 71 -8.46 -5.75 -34.08
C GLN A 71 -8.82 -4.95 -35.36
N PRO A 72 -8.43 -3.66 -35.50
CA PRO A 72 -7.52 -2.88 -34.65
C PRO A 72 -8.21 -2.06 -33.54
N LEU A 73 -9.54 -2.14 -33.42
CA LEU A 73 -10.31 -1.30 -32.49
C LEU A 73 -9.92 -1.55 -31.03
N VAL A 74 -9.59 -2.80 -30.69
CA VAL A 74 -9.11 -3.16 -29.35
C VAL A 74 -7.83 -2.43 -28.98
N GLU A 75 -6.83 -2.34 -29.87
CA GLU A 75 -5.61 -1.57 -29.55
C GLU A 75 -5.92 -0.09 -29.34
N ILE A 76 -6.74 0.50 -30.22
CA ILE A 76 -7.04 1.94 -30.18
C ILE A 76 -7.86 2.30 -28.93
N PHE A 77 -8.90 1.54 -28.61
CA PHE A 77 -9.84 1.91 -27.56
C PHE A 77 -9.55 1.27 -26.20
N LEU A 78 -8.83 0.13 -26.16
CA LEU A 78 -8.58 -0.59 -24.91
C LEU A 78 -7.12 -0.54 -24.42
N HIS A 79 -6.14 -0.58 -25.32
CA HIS A 79 -4.72 -0.63 -24.92
C HIS A 79 -3.98 0.72 -25.03
N SER A 80 -4.52 1.69 -25.79
CA SER A 80 -3.83 2.96 -26.05
C SER A 80 -3.93 3.98 -24.92
N PHE A 81 -4.88 3.84 -24.00
CA PHE A 81 -5.15 4.86 -22.98
C PHE A 81 -5.31 4.25 -21.60
N SER A 82 -4.83 4.98 -20.59
CA SER A 82 -5.18 4.71 -19.20
C SER A 82 -6.65 5.05 -18.98
N TYR A 83 -7.38 4.13 -18.35
CA TYR A 83 -8.79 4.34 -18.07
C TYR A 83 -8.99 5.33 -16.91
N PRO A 84 -10.00 6.22 -17.01
CA PRO A 84 -10.27 7.17 -15.95
C PRO A 84 -10.71 6.48 -14.64
N PHE A 85 -10.07 6.86 -13.52
CA PHE A 85 -10.34 6.28 -12.20
C PHE A 85 -11.80 6.45 -11.71
N TRP A 86 -12.50 7.50 -12.16
CA TRP A 86 -13.89 7.76 -11.76
C TRP A 86 -14.87 6.64 -12.13
N LEU A 87 -14.50 5.75 -13.06
CA LEU A 87 -15.28 4.54 -13.40
C LEU A 87 -15.38 3.53 -12.24
N VAL A 88 -14.42 3.54 -11.32
CA VAL A 88 -14.36 2.61 -10.17
C VAL A 88 -14.30 3.34 -8.82
N LYS A 89 -14.29 4.68 -8.82
CA LYS A 89 -14.08 5.51 -7.63
C LYS A 89 -15.00 5.13 -6.46
N GLY A 90 -16.32 5.06 -6.68
CA GLY A 90 -17.26 4.77 -5.58
C GLY A 90 -17.19 3.33 -5.05
N ASP A 91 -16.82 2.37 -5.89
CA ASP A 91 -16.58 0.99 -5.46
C ASP A 91 -15.24 0.89 -4.69
N TYR A 92 -14.22 1.63 -5.13
CA TYR A 92 -12.92 1.74 -4.46
C TYR A 92 -13.02 2.42 -3.09
N GLU A 93 -13.73 3.54 -2.99
CA GLU A 93 -13.93 4.27 -1.72
C GLU A 93 -14.60 3.38 -0.67
N GLN A 94 -15.62 2.59 -1.05
CA GLN A 94 -16.24 1.64 -0.12
C GLN A 94 -15.26 0.57 0.40
N LEU A 95 -14.36 0.08 -0.47
CA LEU A 95 -13.34 -0.90 -0.08
C LEU A 95 -12.31 -0.28 0.86
N THR A 96 -11.84 0.94 0.58
CA THR A 96 -10.85 1.62 1.42
C THR A 96 -11.45 2.06 2.74
N ASP A 97 -12.69 2.55 2.76
CA ASP A 97 -13.37 2.97 3.99
C ASP A 97 -13.60 1.78 4.92
N PHE A 98 -13.97 0.62 4.37
CA PHE A 98 -14.08 -0.62 5.16
C PHE A 98 -12.76 -0.98 5.83
N VAL A 99 -11.65 -1.01 5.08
CA VAL A 99 -10.34 -1.35 5.64
C VAL A 99 -9.89 -0.30 6.66
N ALA A 100 -10.16 0.98 6.43
CA ALA A 100 -9.77 2.05 7.33
C ALA A 100 -10.59 2.07 8.63
N GLN A 101 -11.88 1.76 8.58
CA GLN A 101 -12.78 1.85 9.75
C GLN A 101 -12.82 0.56 10.57
N GLU A 102 -12.82 -0.59 9.90
CA GLU A 102 -12.93 -1.89 10.55
C GLU A 102 -11.57 -2.58 10.74
N GLY A 103 -10.55 -2.12 10.00
CA GLY A 103 -9.17 -2.53 10.22
C GLY A 103 -8.78 -2.24 11.64
N THR A 104 -8.40 -3.28 12.38
CA THR A 104 -8.06 -3.12 13.79
C THR A 104 -6.74 -2.37 13.92
N GLU A 105 -6.78 -1.05 14.11
CA GLU A 105 -5.65 -0.28 14.63
C GLU A 105 -5.56 -0.54 16.14
N SER A 106 -4.81 -1.56 16.52
CA SER A 106 -4.51 -1.76 17.92
C SER A 106 -3.01 -1.87 18.13
N HIS A 107 -2.48 -0.84 18.77
CA HIS A 107 -1.11 -0.81 19.26
C HIS A 107 -0.91 -1.72 20.49
N ASP A 108 -2.01 -2.18 21.12
CA ASP A 108 -2.00 -2.90 22.40
C ASP A 108 -2.62 -4.31 22.30
N ALA A 109 -3.04 -4.73 21.10
CA ALA A 109 -3.52 -6.08 20.84
C ALA A 109 -2.37 -7.03 20.49
N ALA A 110 -2.50 -8.28 20.93
CA ALA A 110 -1.67 -9.38 20.49
C ALA A 110 -2.47 -10.27 19.55
N PHE A 111 -1.89 -10.61 18.40
CA PHE A 111 -2.51 -11.49 17.40
C PHE A 111 -1.72 -12.79 17.30
N GLU A 112 -2.42 -13.92 17.26
CA GLU A 112 -1.80 -15.22 16.99
C GLU A 112 -1.57 -15.37 15.49
N VAL A 113 -0.31 -15.43 15.06
CA VAL A 113 0.08 -15.66 13.66
C VAL A 113 0.48 -17.13 13.50
N LYS A 114 -0.17 -17.83 12.57
CA LYS A 114 0.09 -19.25 12.32
C LYS A 114 1.28 -19.42 11.39
N ARG A 115 1.98 -20.55 11.54
CA ARG A 115 3.07 -20.93 10.63
C ARG A 115 2.57 -20.97 9.19
N GLY A 116 3.26 -20.24 8.31
CA GLY A 116 2.97 -20.20 6.87
C GLY A 116 2.10 -19.01 6.44
N GLU A 117 1.60 -18.21 7.38
CA GLU A 117 0.90 -16.98 7.06
C GLU A 117 1.87 -15.90 6.57
N LEU A 118 1.44 -15.14 5.56
CA LEU A 118 2.20 -14.03 5.01
C LEU A 118 1.99 -12.78 5.88
N LEU A 119 3.09 -12.21 6.37
CA LEU A 119 3.07 -10.92 7.03
C LEU A 119 3.41 -9.82 6.03
N CYS A 120 2.61 -8.75 6.05
CA CYS A 120 2.84 -7.55 5.24
C CYS A 120 2.83 -6.34 6.16
N GLY A 121 3.83 -5.46 6.01
CA GLY A 121 3.92 -4.22 6.76
C GLY A 121 3.95 -3.03 5.80
N TYR A 122 3.08 -2.05 6.04
CA TYR A 122 3.15 -0.77 5.33
C TYR A 122 4.08 0.18 6.07
N GLN A 123 5.34 0.23 5.65
CA GLN A 123 6.44 0.90 6.35
C GLN A 123 6.15 2.37 6.70
N LYS A 124 5.38 3.09 5.86
CA LYS A 124 5.02 4.49 6.11
C LYS A 124 4.28 4.65 7.44
N LEU A 125 3.30 3.78 7.74
CA LEU A 125 2.54 3.87 8.99
C LEU A 125 3.44 3.56 10.20
N ALA A 126 4.31 2.55 10.10
CA ALA A 126 5.24 2.22 11.18
C ALA A 126 6.24 3.37 11.48
N MET A 127 6.75 4.05 10.45
CA MET A 127 7.69 5.17 10.60
C MET A 127 7.00 6.53 10.82
N MET A 128 5.67 6.56 10.92
CA MET A 128 4.87 7.74 11.25
C MET A 128 3.97 7.47 12.47
N ASP A 129 4.33 6.49 13.30
CA ASP A 129 3.55 6.14 14.50
C ASP A 129 3.62 7.29 15.53
N PRO A 130 2.48 7.90 15.92
CA PRO A 130 2.45 9.00 16.89
C PRO A 130 2.83 8.58 18.31
N LYS A 131 2.86 7.27 18.64
CA LYS A 131 3.40 6.77 19.92
C LYS A 131 4.93 6.82 19.97
N VAL A 132 5.60 6.86 18.81
CA VAL A 132 7.06 6.89 18.71
C VAL A 132 7.56 8.29 18.34
N PHE A 133 6.95 8.93 17.35
CA PHE A 133 7.37 10.21 16.81
C PHE A 133 6.36 11.31 17.18
N TYR A 134 6.84 12.39 17.81
CA TYR A 134 6.01 13.58 18.00
C TYR A 134 5.70 14.22 16.64
N ASP A 135 4.46 14.67 16.43
CA ASP A 135 4.04 15.34 15.19
C ASP A 135 4.56 14.63 13.91
N PRO A 136 4.17 13.36 13.70
CA PRO A 136 4.80 12.48 12.71
C PRO A 136 4.52 12.89 11.26
N GLU A 137 3.45 13.65 11.01
CA GLU A 137 3.07 14.13 9.68
C GLU A 137 3.86 15.36 9.23
N THR A 138 4.57 16.02 10.15
CA THR A 138 5.36 17.21 9.87
C THR A 138 6.83 16.86 9.67
N PHE A 139 7.47 17.53 8.70
CA PHE A 139 8.91 17.43 8.50
C PHE A 139 9.67 18.32 9.50
N HIS A 140 10.34 17.70 10.46
CA HIS A 140 11.20 18.37 11.46
C HIS A 140 12.68 18.11 11.10
N PRO A 141 13.44 19.11 10.62
CA PRO A 141 14.81 18.91 10.14
C PRO A 141 15.80 18.50 11.26
N ASP A 142 15.48 18.80 12.51
CA ASP A 142 16.28 18.53 13.70
C ASP A 142 15.79 17.31 14.50
N ARG A 143 14.78 16.57 14.01
CA ARG A 143 14.14 15.44 14.71
C ARG A 143 15.12 14.42 15.30
N PHE A 144 16.23 14.18 14.61
CA PHE A 144 17.24 13.18 14.98
C PHE A 144 18.51 13.77 15.61
N VAL A 145 18.50 15.06 15.98
CA VAL A 145 19.65 15.75 16.58
C VAL A 145 19.68 15.54 18.10
N GLY A 146 20.89 15.38 18.66
CA GLY A 146 21.11 15.16 20.09
C GLY A 146 20.80 13.74 20.55
N GLU A 147 21.06 13.44 21.83
CA GLU A 147 20.95 12.09 22.40
C GLU A 147 19.55 11.49 22.22
N LYS A 148 18.50 12.23 22.58
CA LYS A 148 17.11 11.81 22.42
C LYS A 148 16.70 11.59 20.95
N GLY A 149 17.20 12.43 20.04
CA GLY A 149 16.95 12.27 18.61
C GLY A 149 17.62 11.02 18.03
N GLN A 150 18.82 10.68 18.52
CA GLN A 150 19.52 9.46 18.12
C GLN A 150 18.81 8.19 18.57
N GLU A 151 18.14 8.20 19.72
CA GLU A 151 17.33 7.05 20.18
C GLU A 151 16.21 6.71 19.18
N LEU A 152 15.62 7.72 18.51
CA LEU A 152 14.59 7.52 17.49
C LEU A 152 15.08 6.79 16.24
N LEU A 153 16.41 6.73 16.00
CA LEU A 153 16.97 5.97 14.88
C LEU A 153 16.66 4.47 14.99
N ASN A 154 16.43 3.94 16.19
CA ASN A 154 15.98 2.56 16.36
C ASN A 154 14.63 2.26 15.66
N TYR A 155 13.83 3.29 15.39
CA TYR A 155 12.50 3.19 14.78
C TYR A 155 12.46 3.64 13.31
N LEU A 156 13.62 3.81 12.67
CA LEU A 156 13.73 4.04 11.23
C LEU A 156 14.06 2.74 10.51
N TYR A 157 13.16 2.30 9.62
CA TYR A 157 13.20 0.97 9.00
C TYR A 157 13.41 0.97 7.48
N TRP A 158 13.78 2.10 6.87
CA TRP A 158 13.91 2.23 5.42
C TRP A 158 14.83 1.17 4.77
N SER A 159 15.78 0.66 5.53
CA SER A 159 16.75 -0.35 5.11
C SER A 159 16.27 -1.79 5.30
N ASN A 160 14.99 -2.03 5.61
CA ASN A 160 14.45 -3.33 6.04
C ASN A 160 15.08 -3.83 7.36
N GLY A 161 15.29 -2.90 8.30
CA GLY A 161 15.84 -3.12 9.64
C GLY A 161 16.08 -1.77 10.35
N PRO A 162 16.27 -1.76 11.68
CA PRO A 162 16.56 -0.53 12.42
C PRO A 162 17.78 0.20 11.87
N GLN A 163 17.76 1.53 11.84
CA GLN A 163 18.90 2.34 11.38
C GLN A 163 20.16 2.14 12.23
N THR A 164 19.99 1.73 13.49
CA THR A 164 21.08 1.36 14.42
C THR A 164 21.57 -0.08 14.25
N GLY A 165 20.89 -0.89 13.42
CA GLY A 165 21.27 -2.26 13.11
C GLY A 165 22.41 -2.36 12.10
N GLU A 166 22.92 -3.57 11.90
CA GLU A 166 23.98 -3.87 10.93
C GLU A 166 23.51 -4.91 9.90
N PRO A 167 23.64 -4.63 8.59
CA PRO A 167 23.41 -5.63 7.55
C PRO A 167 24.37 -6.82 7.70
N SER A 168 23.85 -8.03 7.59
CA SER A 168 24.65 -9.25 7.75
C SER A 168 24.13 -10.39 6.86
N PRO A 169 24.95 -11.42 6.57
CA PRO A 169 24.48 -12.61 5.86
C PRO A 169 23.34 -13.36 6.57
N SER A 170 23.17 -13.15 7.88
CA SER A 170 22.11 -13.74 8.69
C SER A 170 20.80 -12.93 8.69
N ASN A 171 20.76 -11.75 8.07
CA ASN A 171 19.55 -10.94 7.98
C ASN A 171 19.26 -10.49 6.54
N LYS A 172 18.17 -9.74 6.37
CA LYS A 172 17.70 -9.24 5.08
C LYS A 172 17.74 -7.72 5.00
N GLN A 173 18.53 -7.07 5.86
CA GLN A 173 18.71 -5.62 5.84
C GLN A 173 19.52 -5.22 4.59
N CYS A 174 19.25 -4.03 4.07
CA CYS A 174 19.90 -3.49 2.87
C CYS A 174 21.43 -3.44 3.06
N PRO A 175 22.22 -4.16 2.22
CA PRO A 175 23.68 -4.17 2.36
C PRO A 175 24.30 -2.79 2.05
N GLY A 176 23.59 -1.94 1.31
CA GLY A 176 24.01 -0.59 0.98
C GLY A 176 23.64 0.48 2.01
N MET A 177 23.11 0.11 3.18
CA MET A 177 22.56 1.07 4.17
C MET A 177 23.50 2.25 4.43
N LYS A 178 24.76 1.97 4.78
CA LYS A 178 25.77 3.01 5.09
C LYS A 178 26.12 3.86 3.86
N SER A 179 26.19 3.26 2.68
CA SER A 179 26.48 3.97 1.43
C SER A 179 25.36 4.93 1.05
N VAL A 180 24.09 4.52 1.17
CA VAL A 180 22.94 5.39 0.86
C VAL A 180 22.91 6.61 1.79
N ILE A 181 23.15 6.41 3.09
CA ILE A 181 23.20 7.51 4.06
C ILE A 181 24.33 8.48 3.71
N LEU A 182 25.53 7.96 3.44
CA LEU A 182 26.67 8.78 3.04
C LEU A 182 26.37 9.58 1.77
N ILE A 183 25.82 8.93 0.74
CA ILE A 183 25.47 9.59 -0.53
C ILE A 183 24.40 10.67 -0.31
N ALA A 184 23.39 10.41 0.51
CA ALA A 184 22.35 11.40 0.82
C ALA A 184 22.94 12.62 1.57
N CYS A 185 23.78 12.40 2.59
CA CYS A 185 24.48 13.48 3.28
C CYS A 185 25.38 14.28 2.35
N LEU A 186 26.14 13.62 1.47
CA LEU A 186 27.01 14.27 0.49
C LEU A 186 26.20 15.07 -0.54
N LEU A 187 25.06 14.56 -0.99
CA LEU A 187 24.17 15.27 -1.91
C LEU A 187 23.68 16.57 -1.28
N VAL A 188 23.18 16.52 -0.05
CA VAL A 188 22.70 17.72 0.68
C VAL A 188 23.85 18.69 0.95
N ALA A 189 25.00 18.20 1.39
CA ALA A 189 26.19 19.04 1.59
C ALA A 189 26.65 19.70 0.29
N HIS A 190 26.70 18.96 -0.82
CA HIS A 190 27.06 19.50 -2.12
C HIS A 190 26.05 20.54 -2.62
N LEU A 191 24.77 20.33 -2.34
CA LEU A 191 23.70 21.29 -2.67
C LEU A 191 23.94 22.62 -1.96
N PHE A 192 24.19 22.60 -0.64
CA PHE A 192 24.41 23.80 0.16
C PHE A 192 25.80 24.42 0.02
N GLN A 193 26.80 23.68 -0.47
CA GLN A 193 28.06 24.28 -0.94
C GLN A 193 27.88 25.13 -2.20
N ARG A 194 26.80 24.91 -2.95
CA ARG A 194 26.58 25.50 -4.27
C ARG A 194 25.48 26.56 -4.25
N TYR A 195 24.51 26.42 -3.35
CA TYR A 195 23.34 27.28 -3.26
C TYR A 195 23.00 27.61 -1.79
N ASP A 196 22.76 28.88 -1.50
CA ASP A 196 22.24 29.32 -0.20
C ASP A 196 20.74 29.05 -0.09
N CYS A 197 20.01 29.12 -1.22
CA CYS A 197 18.56 28.91 -1.26
C CYS A 197 18.10 28.34 -2.61
N LEU A 198 17.14 27.41 -2.58
CA LEU A 198 16.50 26.82 -3.76
C LEU A 198 14.99 26.92 -3.63
N LYS A 199 14.31 27.24 -4.74
CA LYS A 199 12.85 27.17 -4.84
C LYS A 199 12.45 26.06 -5.80
N ILE A 200 11.57 25.20 -5.33
CA ILE A 200 11.03 24.05 -6.06
C ILE A 200 9.52 24.24 -6.17
N ASP A 201 8.95 23.99 -7.34
CA ASP A 201 7.50 24.04 -7.54
C ASP A 201 6.82 22.72 -7.14
N SER A 202 5.49 22.66 -7.24
CA SER A 202 4.71 21.47 -6.91
C SER A 202 4.98 20.25 -7.81
N SER A 203 5.65 20.43 -8.95
CA SER A 203 6.07 19.34 -9.84
C SER A 203 7.43 18.74 -9.44
N GLY A 204 8.11 19.34 -8.47
CA GLY A 204 9.47 18.97 -8.09
C GLY A 204 10.55 19.66 -8.94
N SER A 205 10.20 20.64 -9.77
CA SER A 205 11.14 21.34 -10.63
C SER A 205 11.77 22.54 -9.92
N MET A 206 13.09 22.72 -10.09
CA MET A 206 13.80 23.91 -9.59
C MET A 206 13.42 25.13 -10.42
N VAL A 207 12.79 26.12 -9.80
CA VAL A 207 12.31 27.35 -10.46
C VAL A 207 13.15 28.59 -10.12
N ALA A 208 13.93 28.55 -9.03
CA ALA A 208 14.91 29.59 -8.70
C ALA A 208 16.03 29.03 -7.81
N ALA A 209 17.20 29.65 -7.86
CA ALA A 209 18.35 29.31 -7.04
C ALA A 209 19.21 30.54 -6.72
N GLU A 210 19.56 30.71 -5.44
CA GLU A 210 20.57 31.67 -4.98
C GLU A 210 21.88 30.92 -4.75
N LYS A 211 22.95 31.33 -5.43
CA LYS A 211 24.26 30.67 -5.30
C LYS A 211 24.91 31.04 -3.97
N ALA A 212 25.59 30.07 -3.36
CA ALA A 212 26.42 30.30 -2.19
C ALA A 212 27.55 31.29 -2.50
N LYS A 213 27.90 32.14 -1.52
CA LYS A 213 28.97 33.14 -1.64
C LYS A 213 30.37 32.55 -1.46
#